data_AF-A0A9N9UUW5-F1
#
_entry.id   AF-A0A9N9UUW5-F1
#
_cell.length_a   1.000
_cell.length_b   1.000
_cell.length_c   1.000
_cell.angle_alpha   90.00
_cell.angle_beta   90.00
_cell.angle_gamma   90.00
#
_symmetry.space_group_name_H-M   'P 1'
#
loop_
_entity.id
_entity.type
_entity.pdbx_description
1 polymer ?
#
loop_
_entity_poly.entity_id
_entity_poly.type
_entity_poly.pdbx_seq_one_letter_code
_entity_poly.pdbx_strand_id
1 'polypeptide(L)'
;MESSAVPQPTASASGKVRILLQTITHLVPGSDRAEKLDFIDNLICQHLWKRNFDNTQERRYFYHDYFGLDNVECYFLIDHHGHDHTVEEEKVPVLWYKWTGESLVHINQELPSQIQRKLRKWPFTWEGKKFHRKKRPDGECELVAHRRLIMSKLILGIPVFDEDIKFLKEHPEHAQWIKDNIKNRQLWVKIEPYCDLPGEPAQ
;
A
#
# COMPACT_ATOMS: atom_id res chain seq x y z
N MET A 1 37.65 -20.77 13.90
CA MET A 1 36.89 -19.59 13.46
C MET A 1 35.45 -20.04 13.31
N GLU A 2 34.68 -19.90 14.39
CA GLU A 2 33.28 -20.32 14.45
C GLU A 2 32.41 -19.31 13.72
N SER A 3 31.80 -19.76 12.62
CA SER A 3 30.75 -19.03 11.92
C SER A 3 29.46 -19.23 12.72
N SER A 4 29.14 -18.25 13.58
CA SER A 4 27.89 -18.22 14.34
C SER A 4 26.73 -17.83 13.42
N ALA A 5 26.18 -18.82 12.71
CA ALA A 5 24.92 -18.66 11.99
C ALA A 5 23.76 -18.65 12.99
N VAL A 6 23.06 -17.52 13.09
CA VAL A 6 21.83 -17.37 13.88
C VAL A 6 20.76 -18.32 13.28
N PRO A 7 20.05 -19.13 14.08
CA PRO A 7 19.05 -20.06 13.55
C PRO A 7 17.87 -19.26 12.96
N GLN A 8 17.63 -19.40 11.67
CA GLN A 8 16.37 -18.94 11.07
C GLN A 8 15.23 -19.86 11.54
N PRO A 9 14.10 -19.33 12.02
CA PRO A 9 12.99 -20.17 12.44
C PRO A 9 12.42 -20.94 11.25
N THR A 10 12.52 -22.27 11.33
CA THR A 10 11.78 -23.23 10.51
C THR A 10 10.31 -23.26 10.97
N ALA A 11 9.59 -22.14 10.88
CA ALA A 11 8.14 -22.21 10.73
C ALA A 11 7.93 -22.66 9.29
N SER A 12 7.57 -23.93 9.09
CA SER A 12 7.50 -24.55 7.77
C SER A 12 6.71 -23.66 6.80
N ALA A 13 7.40 -23.07 5.83
CA ALA A 13 6.80 -22.27 4.76
C ALA A 13 5.86 -23.09 3.86
N SER A 14 5.61 -24.35 4.18
CA SER A 14 4.71 -25.26 3.46
C SER A 14 3.25 -25.21 3.94
N GLY A 15 2.93 -24.48 5.02
CA GLY A 15 1.56 -24.39 5.58
C GLY A 15 0.95 -23.00 5.44
N LYS A 16 -0.35 -22.89 5.74
CA LYS A 16 -1.08 -21.61 5.78
C LYS A 16 -0.44 -20.66 6.79
N VAL A 17 -0.15 -19.44 6.38
CA VAL A 17 0.56 -18.46 7.20
C VAL A 17 0.17 -17.03 6.83
N ARG A 18 0.12 -16.16 7.83
CA ARG A 18 -0.03 -14.72 7.63
C ARG A 18 1.30 -14.03 7.79
N ILE A 19 1.68 -13.22 6.82
CA ILE A 19 2.87 -12.39 6.87
C ILE A 19 2.43 -10.95 7.17
N LEU A 20 2.97 -10.38 8.23
CA LEU A 20 2.92 -8.95 8.49
C LEU A 20 4.26 -8.36 8.08
N LEU A 21 4.28 -7.55 7.03
CA LEU A 21 5.45 -6.79 6.62
C LEU A 21 5.27 -5.33 7.01
N GLN A 22 6.25 -4.76 7.71
CA GLN A 22 6.33 -3.35 8.06
C GLN A 22 7.47 -2.67 7.30
N THR A 23 7.27 -1.44 6.85
CA THR A 23 8.33 -0.64 6.25
C THR A 23 7.96 0.85 6.26
N ILE A 24 8.72 1.67 5.53
CA ILE A 24 8.46 3.08 5.32
C ILE A 24 8.32 3.31 3.81
N THR A 25 7.33 4.10 3.40
CA THR A 25 6.92 4.32 2.01
C THR A 25 8.05 4.56 1.00
N HIS A 26 9.01 5.42 1.32
CA HIS A 26 10.11 5.78 0.42
C HIS A 26 11.21 4.70 0.31
N LEU A 27 11.25 3.75 1.24
CA LEU A 27 12.21 2.64 1.23
C LEU A 27 11.78 1.50 0.30
N VAL A 28 10.52 1.49 -0.14
CA VAL A 28 10.01 0.48 -1.08
C VAL A 28 10.47 0.84 -2.50
N PRO A 29 11.26 0.00 -3.18
CA PRO A 29 11.68 0.24 -4.56
C PRO A 29 10.50 0.29 -5.53
N GLY A 30 10.64 1.09 -6.58
CA GLY A 30 9.63 1.30 -7.61
C GLY A 30 9.34 2.78 -7.85
N SER A 31 9.01 3.11 -9.10
CA SER A 31 8.72 4.47 -9.54
C SER A 31 7.31 4.93 -9.18
N ASP A 32 6.36 4.00 -9.14
CA ASP A 32 4.96 4.24 -8.79
C ASP A 32 4.39 3.20 -7.81
N ARG A 33 3.12 3.38 -7.42
CA ARG A 33 2.44 2.46 -6.51
C ARG A 33 2.36 1.03 -7.04
N ALA A 34 2.16 0.82 -8.34
CA ALA A 34 2.02 -0.53 -8.89
C ALA A 34 3.35 -1.29 -8.77
N GLU A 35 4.45 -0.69 -9.22
CA GLU A 35 5.78 -1.29 -9.11
C GLU A 35 6.19 -1.54 -7.66
N LYS A 36 5.88 -0.60 -6.75
CA LYS A 36 6.15 -0.74 -5.32
C LYS A 36 5.37 -1.90 -4.70
N LEU A 37 4.10 -2.08 -5.07
CA LEU A 37 3.30 -3.21 -4.58
C LEU A 37 3.80 -4.54 -5.15
N ASP A 38 4.15 -4.58 -6.43
CA ASP A 38 4.70 -5.77 -7.08
C ASP A 38 6.05 -6.17 -6.46
N PHE A 39 6.88 -5.20 -6.08
CA PHE A 39 8.10 -5.47 -5.31
C PHE A 39 7.79 -6.14 -3.97
N ILE A 40 6.87 -5.57 -3.18
CA ILE A 40 6.53 -6.10 -1.84
C ILE A 40 6.03 -7.53 -1.92
N ASP A 41 5.13 -7.79 -2.87
CA ASP A 41 4.52 -9.10 -3.05
C ASP A 41 5.58 -10.14 -3.41
N ASN A 42 6.45 -9.83 -4.37
CA ASN A 42 7.51 -10.74 -4.79
C ASN A 42 8.62 -10.88 -3.75
N LEU A 43 8.95 -9.83 -3.01
CA LEU A 43 9.98 -9.87 -1.96
C LEU A 43 9.68 -10.97 -0.93
N ILE A 44 8.46 -10.99 -0.40
CA ILE A 44 8.06 -11.99 0.59
C ILE A 44 7.97 -13.38 -0.04
N CYS A 45 7.35 -13.49 -1.22
CA CYS A 45 7.16 -14.79 -1.84
C CYS A 45 8.47 -15.45 -2.27
N GLN A 46 9.42 -14.68 -2.79
CA GLN A 46 10.74 -15.19 -3.15
C GLN A 46 11.56 -15.55 -1.91
N HIS A 47 11.42 -14.78 -0.83
CA HIS A 47 12.09 -15.08 0.43
C HIS A 47 11.63 -16.42 1.02
N LEU A 48 10.31 -16.62 1.16
CA LEU A 48 9.72 -17.76 1.86
C LEU A 48 9.49 -18.99 0.97
N TRP A 49 9.02 -18.79 -0.26
CA TRP A 49 8.54 -19.86 -1.14
C TRP A 49 9.34 -20.03 -2.43
N LYS A 50 10.40 -19.21 -2.63
CA LYS A 50 11.26 -19.27 -3.82
C LYS A 50 10.49 -19.13 -5.15
N ARG A 51 9.38 -18.39 -5.12
CA ARG A 51 8.56 -18.07 -6.29
C ARG A 51 7.99 -16.65 -6.21
N ASN A 52 7.46 -16.17 -7.33
CA ASN A 52 6.71 -14.92 -7.36
C ASN A 52 5.34 -15.08 -6.70
N PHE A 53 4.70 -13.94 -6.44
CA PHE A 53 3.35 -13.87 -5.90
C PHE A 53 2.33 -14.55 -6.83
N ASP A 54 1.41 -15.30 -6.24
CA ASP A 54 0.37 -16.03 -6.93
C ASP A 54 -1.00 -15.67 -6.32
N ASN A 55 -1.80 -14.92 -7.08
CA ASN A 55 -3.15 -14.51 -6.67
C ASN A 55 -4.11 -15.71 -6.46
N THR A 56 -3.73 -16.93 -6.86
CA THR A 56 -4.46 -18.16 -6.57
C THR A 56 -4.06 -18.78 -5.24
N GLN A 57 -3.02 -18.31 -4.56
CA GLN A 57 -2.56 -18.86 -3.27
C GLN A 57 -2.48 -17.78 -2.19
N GLU A 58 -2.26 -16.52 -2.59
CA GLU A 58 -2.07 -15.38 -1.70
C GLU A 58 -3.20 -14.36 -1.77
N ARG A 59 -3.46 -13.71 -0.63
CA ARG A 59 -4.27 -12.50 -0.52
C ARG A 59 -3.43 -11.39 0.09
N ARG A 60 -3.56 -10.18 -0.46
CA ARG A 60 -2.81 -9.01 -0.01
C ARG A 60 -3.72 -7.91 0.52
N TYR A 61 -3.33 -7.29 1.62
CA TYR A 61 -3.96 -6.09 2.17
C TYR A 61 -2.91 -5.05 2.52
N PHE A 62 -3.28 -3.78 2.35
CA PHE A 62 -2.36 -2.66 2.51
C PHE A 62 -2.90 -1.69 3.56
N TYR A 63 -1.99 -1.11 4.33
CA TYR A 63 -2.31 -0.11 5.33
C TYR A 63 -1.27 1.01 5.31
N HIS A 64 -1.74 2.23 5.05
CA HIS A 64 -0.90 3.42 4.86
C HIS A 64 0.12 3.30 3.71
N ASP A 65 -0.24 2.63 2.62
CA ASP A 65 0.54 2.58 1.36
C ASP A 65 0.50 3.90 0.59
N TYR A 66 0.68 5.01 1.31
CA TYR A 66 0.68 6.38 0.82
C TYR A 66 2.03 6.70 0.16
N PHE A 67 2.39 5.98 -0.89
CA PHE A 67 3.72 6.05 -1.52
C PHE A 67 4.06 7.40 -2.14
N GLY A 68 3.10 8.32 -2.27
CA GLY A 68 3.39 9.70 -2.63
C GLY A 68 4.00 10.52 -1.49
N LEU A 69 3.90 10.04 -0.25
CA LEU A 69 4.43 10.68 0.94
C LEU A 69 5.67 9.92 1.43
N ASP A 70 6.76 10.64 1.68
CA ASP A 70 7.95 10.07 2.31
C ASP A 70 7.75 9.91 3.83
N ASN A 71 8.61 9.07 4.43
CA ASN A 71 8.65 8.84 5.88
C ASN A 71 7.32 8.39 6.53
N VAL A 72 6.42 7.76 5.77
CA VAL A 72 5.19 7.19 6.31
C VAL A 72 5.39 5.71 6.60
N GLU A 73 5.17 5.31 7.86
CA GLU A 73 5.15 3.90 8.23
C GLU A 73 3.94 3.20 7.58
N CYS A 74 4.23 2.13 6.84
CA CYS A 74 3.25 1.36 6.10
C CYS A 74 3.37 -0.14 6.41
N TYR A 75 2.25 -0.84 6.25
CA TYR A 75 2.11 -2.24 6.60
C TYR A 75 1.42 -3.00 5.47
N PHE A 76 1.91 -4.20 5.22
CA PHE A 76 1.37 -5.13 4.23
C PHE A 76 1.04 -6.43 4.93
N LEU A 77 -0.15 -6.96 4.65
CA LEU A 77 -0.55 -8.29 5.05
C LEU A 77 -0.57 -9.18 3.82
N ILE A 78 0.17 -10.27 3.87
CA ILE A 78 0.15 -11.31 2.84
C ILE A 78 -0.29 -12.60 3.52
N ASP A 79 -1.48 -13.06 3.17
CA ASP A 79 -2.07 -14.29 3.65
C ASP A 79 -1.82 -15.39 2.62
N HIS A 80 -0.99 -16.36 2.96
CA HIS A 80 -0.73 -17.54 2.14
C HIS A 80 -1.67 -18.66 2.57
N HIS A 81 -2.61 -19.00 1.70
CA HIS A 81 -3.58 -20.09 1.91
C HIS A 81 -3.14 -21.41 1.29
N GLY A 82 -2.12 -21.41 0.41
CA GLY A 82 -1.83 -22.53 -0.47
C GLY A 82 -2.98 -22.78 -1.45
N HIS A 83 -3.09 -24.00 -1.98
CA HIS A 83 -4.16 -24.37 -2.92
C HIS A 83 -5.49 -24.74 -2.26
N ASP A 84 -5.54 -24.86 -0.93
CA ASP A 84 -6.72 -25.26 -0.19
C ASP A 84 -7.40 -24.04 0.46
N HIS A 85 -8.37 -23.48 -0.27
CA HIS A 85 -9.07 -22.26 0.13
C HIS A 85 -10.25 -22.56 1.06
N THR A 86 -10.30 -21.86 2.18
CA THR A 86 -11.37 -21.95 3.16
C THR A 86 -12.08 -20.60 3.28
N VAL A 87 -13.38 -20.64 3.52
CA VAL A 87 -14.17 -19.46 3.88
C VAL A 87 -14.26 -19.28 5.40
N GLU A 88 -13.93 -20.33 6.15
CA GLU A 88 -13.90 -20.33 7.61
C GLU A 88 -12.62 -19.67 8.12
N GLU A 89 -12.73 -18.98 9.26
CA GLU A 89 -11.59 -18.33 9.89
C GLU A 89 -10.64 -19.38 10.48
N GLU A 90 -9.40 -19.39 10.00
CA GLU A 90 -8.36 -20.28 10.49
C GLU A 90 -7.38 -19.55 11.42
N LYS A 91 -6.97 -20.22 12.49
CA LYS A 91 -5.89 -19.76 13.36
C LYS A 91 -4.56 -20.13 12.72
N VAL A 92 -3.94 -19.17 12.05
CA VAL A 92 -2.63 -19.33 11.40
C VAL A 92 -1.53 -18.59 12.16
N PRO A 93 -0.27 -19.06 12.09
CA PRO A 93 0.85 -18.29 12.59
C PRO A 93 0.98 -16.95 11.86
N VAL A 94 1.39 -15.92 12.60
CA VAL A 94 1.74 -14.62 12.03
C VAL A 94 3.25 -14.45 12.07
N LEU A 95 3.90 -14.35 10.92
CA LEU A 95 5.31 -14.02 10.81
C LEU A 95 5.45 -12.52 10.60
N TRP A 96 6.32 -11.87 11.38
CA TRP A 96 6.52 -10.43 11.32
C TRP A 96 7.88 -10.10 10.72
N TYR A 97 7.86 -9.35 9.62
CA TYR A 97 9.04 -8.89 8.93
C TYR A 97 9.09 -7.37 8.84
N LYS A 98 10.30 -6.85 8.71
CA LYS A 98 10.57 -5.45 8.36
C LYS A 98 11.45 -5.36 7.13
N TRP A 99 11.03 -4.55 6.16
CA TRP A 99 11.88 -4.14 5.05
C TRP A 99 12.60 -2.84 5.42
N THR A 100 13.93 -2.86 5.35
CA THR A 100 14.79 -1.73 5.77
C THR A 100 15.18 -0.78 4.63
N GLY A 101 14.77 -1.07 3.39
CA GLY A 101 15.31 -0.43 2.18
C GLY A 101 16.41 -1.26 1.52
N GLU A 102 17.04 -2.16 2.27
CA GLU A 102 18.17 -2.97 1.79
C GLU A 102 17.94 -4.47 2.02
N SER A 103 17.33 -4.83 3.16
CA SER A 103 17.14 -6.22 3.56
C SER A 103 15.80 -6.46 4.24
N LEU A 104 15.34 -7.71 4.13
CA LEU A 104 14.16 -8.21 4.81
C LEU A 104 14.59 -8.86 6.13
N VAL A 105 14.17 -8.29 7.25
CA VAL A 105 14.54 -8.74 8.59
C VAL A 105 13.35 -9.39 9.27
N HIS A 106 13.51 -10.63 9.74
CA HIS A 106 12.51 -11.31 10.57
C HIS A 106 12.55 -10.77 12.00
N ILE A 107 11.40 -10.41 12.54
CA ILE A 107 11.26 -9.90 13.90
C ILE A 107 10.76 -11.03 14.80
N ASN A 108 11.68 -11.62 15.55
CA ASN A 108 11.41 -12.68 16.54
C ASN A 108 10.87 -12.12 17.87
N GLN A 109 9.90 -11.22 17.82
CA GLN A 109 9.27 -10.62 18.99
C GLN A 109 7.76 -10.83 18.94
N GLU A 110 7.13 -10.81 20.12
CA GLU A 110 5.68 -10.79 20.17
C GLU A 110 5.14 -9.52 19.50
N LEU A 111 4.08 -9.68 18.71
CA LEU A 111 3.41 -8.55 18.07
C LEU A 111 2.91 -7.56 19.12
N PRO A 112 3.15 -6.25 18.98
CA PRO A 112 2.56 -5.25 19.86
C PRO A 112 1.03 -5.38 19.95
N SER A 113 0.46 -5.20 21.13
CA SER A 113 -0.98 -5.37 21.40
C SER A 113 -1.87 -4.52 20.47
N GLN A 114 -1.41 -3.33 20.09
CA GLN A 114 -2.10 -2.47 19.13
C GLN A 114 -2.18 -3.10 17.74
N ILE A 115 -1.10 -3.74 17.28
CA ILE A 115 -1.06 -4.45 16.00
C ILE A 115 -1.95 -5.68 16.09
N GLN A 116 -1.85 -6.49 17.15
CA GLN A 116 -2.75 -7.64 17.35
C GLN A 116 -4.23 -7.24 17.27
N ARG A 117 -4.61 -6.13 17.92
CA ARG A 117 -5.99 -5.59 17.86
C ARG A 117 -6.39 -5.15 16.45
N LYS A 118 -5.47 -4.60 15.66
CA LYS A 118 -5.74 -4.27 14.25
C LYS A 118 -5.91 -5.53 13.42
N LEU A 119 -5.06 -6.54 13.59
CA LEU A 119 -5.12 -7.81 12.86
C LEU A 119 -6.44 -8.54 13.07
N ARG A 120 -7.04 -8.47 14.26
CA ARG A 120 -8.40 -9.01 14.51
C ARG A 120 -9.50 -8.41 13.62
N LYS A 121 -9.25 -7.29 12.94
CA LYS A 121 -10.19 -6.68 11.96
C LYS A 121 -10.01 -7.22 10.54
N TRP A 122 -9.04 -8.10 10.33
CA TRP A 122 -8.66 -8.70 9.06
C TRP A 122 -8.70 -10.23 9.25
N PRO A 123 -9.86 -10.88 9.12
CA PRO A 123 -9.95 -12.33 9.29
C PRO A 123 -9.08 -13.04 8.26
N PHE A 124 -8.52 -14.19 8.62
CA PHE A 124 -7.80 -15.05 7.67
C PHE A 124 -8.82 -15.96 6.98
N THR A 125 -9.38 -15.47 5.88
CA THR A 125 -10.35 -16.20 5.05
C THR A 125 -10.11 -15.89 3.57
N TRP A 126 -10.43 -16.85 2.69
CA TRP A 126 -10.26 -16.65 1.26
C TRP A 126 -11.17 -15.56 0.69
N GLU A 127 -12.42 -15.46 1.16
CA GLU A 127 -13.33 -14.37 0.73
C GLU A 127 -12.76 -13.00 1.08
N GLY A 128 -11.92 -12.93 2.10
CA GLY A 128 -11.37 -11.71 2.64
C GLY A 128 -12.44 -10.77 3.19
N LYS A 129 -12.10 -9.49 3.27
CA LYS A 129 -13.02 -8.48 3.77
C LYS A 129 -14.05 -8.09 2.70
N LYS A 130 -15.33 -8.36 2.96
CA LYS A 130 -16.44 -7.86 2.13
C LYS A 130 -16.56 -6.35 2.28
N PHE A 131 -16.04 -5.59 1.31
CA PHE A 131 -16.27 -4.15 1.24
C PHE A 131 -17.59 -3.88 0.51
N HIS A 132 -18.62 -3.44 1.24
CA HIS A 132 -19.83 -2.93 0.61
C HIS A 132 -19.51 -1.63 -0.14
N ARG A 133 -19.41 -1.69 -1.48
CA ARG A 133 -19.40 -0.48 -2.31
C ARG A 133 -20.78 0.17 -2.21
N LYS A 134 -20.88 1.27 -1.46
CA LYS A 134 -22.05 2.16 -1.56
C LYS A 134 -22.04 2.77 -2.96
N LYS A 135 -23.12 2.57 -3.73
CA LYS A 135 -23.35 3.30 -4.99
C LYS A 135 -23.35 4.81 -4.68
N ARG A 136 -22.61 5.60 -5.46
CA ARG A 136 -22.62 7.06 -5.34
C ARG A 136 -23.82 7.62 -6.14
N PRO A 137 -24.43 8.73 -5.71
CA PRO A 137 -25.37 9.49 -6.53
C PRO A 137 -24.63 10.31 -7.61
N ASP A 138 -25.23 10.42 -8.80
CA ASP A 138 -24.63 11.01 -10.01
C ASP A 138 -24.75 12.54 -10.10
N GLY A 139 -23.86 13.17 -10.88
CA GLY A 139 -24.02 14.53 -11.42
C GLY A 139 -22.96 15.54 -10.97
N GLU A 140 -23.32 16.50 -10.10
CA GLU A 140 -22.36 17.48 -9.52
C GLU A 140 -21.35 16.86 -8.55
N CYS A 141 -21.65 15.63 -8.11
CA CYS A 141 -20.78 14.77 -7.34
C CYS A 141 -19.50 14.39 -8.11
N GLU A 142 -19.51 14.41 -9.45
CA GLU A 142 -18.42 13.87 -10.26
C GLU A 142 -17.16 14.74 -10.30
N LEU A 143 -17.27 16.06 -10.53
CA LEU A 143 -16.09 16.93 -10.57
C LEU A 143 -15.42 17.03 -9.19
N VAL A 144 -16.22 17.16 -8.13
CA VAL A 144 -15.73 17.11 -6.73
C VAL A 144 -15.13 15.74 -6.40
N ALA A 145 -15.69 14.66 -6.92
CA ALA A 145 -15.10 13.33 -6.80
C ALA A 145 -13.80 13.20 -7.58
N HIS A 146 -13.69 13.82 -8.76
CA HIS A 146 -12.50 13.76 -9.61
C HIS A 146 -11.33 14.49 -8.95
N ARG A 147 -11.49 15.73 -8.45
CA ARG A 147 -10.41 16.41 -7.71
C ARG A 147 -9.95 15.60 -6.48
N ARG A 148 -10.89 14.94 -5.77
CA ARG A 148 -10.58 14.06 -4.64
C ARG A 148 -9.86 12.79 -5.09
N LEU A 149 -10.21 12.26 -6.26
CA LEU A 149 -9.54 11.12 -6.86
C LEU A 149 -8.09 11.47 -7.23
N ILE A 150 -7.85 12.63 -7.85
CA ILE A 150 -6.51 13.14 -8.16
C ILE A 150 -5.70 13.27 -6.87
N MET A 151 -6.26 13.91 -5.84
CA MET A 151 -5.60 14.03 -4.53
C MET A 151 -5.26 12.65 -3.93
N SER A 152 -6.17 11.67 -4.04
CA SER A 152 -5.91 10.30 -3.60
C SER A 152 -4.82 9.63 -4.42
N LYS A 153 -4.79 9.81 -5.75
CA LYS A 153 -3.75 9.28 -6.63
C LYS A 153 -2.38 9.82 -6.22
N LEU A 154 -2.28 11.14 -6.02
CA LEU A 154 -1.06 11.80 -5.55
C LEU A 154 -0.57 11.23 -4.21
N ILE A 155 -1.45 11.12 -3.21
CA ILE A 155 -1.09 10.57 -1.89
C ILE A 155 -0.65 9.11 -2.00
N LEU A 156 -1.34 8.31 -2.82
CA LEU A 156 -1.02 6.91 -3.05
C LEU A 156 0.23 6.72 -3.91
N GLY A 157 0.77 7.76 -4.56
CA GLY A 157 1.88 7.63 -5.51
C GLY A 157 1.47 6.94 -6.81
N ILE A 158 0.19 7.08 -7.20
CA ILE A 158 -0.33 6.63 -8.51
C ILE A 158 -0.04 7.74 -9.52
N PRO A 159 0.40 7.40 -10.75
CA PRO A 159 0.60 8.38 -11.81
C PRO A 159 -0.68 9.17 -12.10
N VAL A 160 -0.49 10.43 -12.48
CA VAL A 160 -1.57 11.30 -12.96
C VAL A 160 -1.66 11.09 -14.46
N PHE A 161 -2.85 10.76 -14.96
CA PHE A 161 -3.07 10.41 -16.37
C PHE A 161 -3.57 11.62 -17.18
N ASP A 162 -3.60 11.48 -18.50
CA ASP A 162 -4.02 12.55 -19.41
C ASP A 162 -5.43 13.08 -19.11
N GLU A 163 -6.35 12.22 -18.66
CA GLU A 163 -7.70 12.65 -18.27
C GLU A 163 -7.69 13.52 -17.01
N ASP A 164 -6.81 13.23 -16.06
CA ASP A 164 -6.64 14.05 -14.86
C ASP A 164 -6.01 15.40 -15.23
N ILE A 165 -5.01 15.39 -16.12
CA ILE A 165 -4.35 16.60 -16.62
C ILE A 165 -5.35 17.49 -17.35
N LYS A 166 -6.14 16.90 -18.25
CA LYS A 166 -7.20 17.62 -18.99
C LYS A 166 -8.21 18.24 -18.01
N PHE A 167 -8.65 17.48 -17.01
CA PHE A 167 -9.55 17.99 -15.97
C PHE A 167 -8.97 19.20 -15.23
N LEU A 168 -7.69 19.17 -14.85
CA LEU A 168 -7.05 20.27 -14.13
C LEU A 168 -6.91 21.54 -14.98
N LYS A 169 -6.75 21.40 -16.30
CA LYS A 169 -6.74 22.51 -17.25
C LYS A 169 -8.12 23.11 -17.49
N GLU A 170 -9.13 22.26 -17.63
CA GLU A 170 -10.52 22.68 -17.88
C GLU A 170 -11.19 23.27 -16.63
N HIS A 171 -10.71 22.92 -15.43
CA HIS A 171 -11.29 23.31 -14.14
C HIS A 171 -10.24 23.89 -13.16
N PRO A 172 -9.71 25.10 -13.42
CA PRO A 172 -8.66 25.72 -12.58
C PRO A 172 -9.08 25.93 -11.12
N GLU A 173 -10.36 26.11 -10.83
CA GLU A 173 -10.90 26.18 -9.46
C GLU A 173 -10.68 24.88 -8.66
N HIS A 174 -10.68 23.74 -9.35
CA HIS A 174 -10.39 22.45 -8.73
C HIS A 174 -8.89 22.23 -8.54
N ALA A 175 -8.06 22.71 -9.46
CA ALA A 175 -6.61 22.75 -9.29
C ALA A 175 -6.21 23.63 -8.10
N GLN A 176 -6.79 24.82 -7.99
CA GLN A 176 -6.57 25.72 -6.85
C GLN A 176 -7.00 25.07 -5.53
N TRP A 177 -8.17 24.41 -5.52
CA TRP A 177 -8.61 23.67 -4.33
C TRP A 177 -7.61 22.58 -3.93
N ILE A 178 -7.03 21.84 -4.89
CA ILE A 178 -5.99 20.84 -4.59
C ILE A 178 -4.74 21.53 -4.01
N LYS A 179 -4.27 22.65 -4.61
CA LYS A 179 -3.13 23.44 -4.11
C LYS A 179 -3.34 23.85 -2.65
N ASP A 180 -4.54 24.29 -2.29
CA ASP A 180 -4.86 24.79 -0.94
C ASP A 180 -5.02 23.66 0.10
N ASN A 181 -5.39 22.45 -0.34
CA ASN A 181 -5.70 21.33 0.57
C ASN A 181 -4.56 20.30 0.66
N ILE A 182 -3.57 20.37 -0.21
CA ILE A 182 -2.44 19.44 -0.20
C ILE A 182 -1.39 19.87 0.81
N LYS A 183 -1.29 19.10 1.90
CA LYS A 183 -0.36 19.41 3.00
C LYS A 183 1.12 19.24 2.61
N ASN A 184 1.40 18.38 1.65
CA ASN A 184 2.75 18.12 1.18
C ASN A 184 2.98 18.82 -0.16
N ARG A 185 3.81 19.88 -0.15
CA ARG A 185 4.13 20.67 -1.34
C ARG A 185 4.78 19.84 -2.46
N GLN A 186 5.54 18.79 -2.13
CA GLN A 186 6.17 17.93 -3.14
C GLN A 186 5.15 17.15 -3.98
N LEU A 187 3.95 16.91 -3.44
CA LEU A 187 2.87 16.32 -4.22
C LEU A 187 2.28 17.32 -5.23
N TRP A 188 2.19 18.60 -4.86
CA TRP A 188 1.68 19.65 -5.75
C TRP A 188 2.59 19.85 -6.96
N VAL A 189 3.91 19.89 -6.74
CA VAL A 189 4.92 20.07 -7.81
C VAL A 189 4.75 19.07 -8.96
N LYS A 190 4.21 17.87 -8.68
CA LYS A 190 3.95 16.84 -9.71
C LYS A 190 2.86 17.22 -10.72
N ILE A 191 1.94 18.10 -10.34
CA ILE A 191 0.81 18.51 -11.18
C ILE A 191 0.80 20.00 -11.52
N GLU A 192 1.56 20.82 -10.78
CA GLU A 192 1.68 22.27 -10.99
C GLU A 192 1.92 22.66 -12.45
N PRO A 193 2.81 22.01 -13.23
CA PRO A 193 3.05 22.37 -14.62
C PRO A 193 1.83 22.20 -15.55
N TYR A 194 0.81 21.48 -15.11
CA TYR A 194 -0.41 21.22 -15.87
C TYR A 194 -1.59 22.11 -15.46
N CYS A 195 -1.41 22.93 -14.42
CA CYS A 195 -2.45 23.77 -13.87
C CYS A 195 -2.27 25.21 -14.35
N ASP A 196 -3.24 25.73 -15.09
CA ASP A 196 -3.27 27.14 -15.53
C ASP A 196 -3.81 28.03 -14.40
N LEU A 197 -3.08 28.10 -13.28
CA LEU A 197 -3.45 28.99 -12.17
C LEU A 197 -2.95 30.42 -12.45
N PRO A 198 -3.77 31.46 -12.19
CA PRO A 198 -3.31 32.83 -12.32
C PRO A 198 -2.10 33.04 -11.41
N GLY A 199 -1.00 33.53 -11.99
CA GLY A 199 0.24 33.77 -11.26
C GLY A 199 -0.02 34.66 -10.04
N GLU A 200 0.53 34.27 -8.89
CA GLU A 200 0.57 35.16 -7.73
C GLU A 200 1.27 36.46 -8.16
N PRO A 201 0.68 37.65 -7.92
CA PRO A 201 1.40 38.89 -8.18
C PRO A 201 2.67 38.87 -7.34
N ALA A 202 3.82 39.05 -8.00
CA ALA A 202 5.11 39.15 -7.35
C ALA A 202 5.02 40.21 -6.23
N GLN A 203 5.29 39.78 -5.00
CA GLN A 203 5.54 40.70 -3.88
C GLN A 203 6.97 41.22 -3.95
#